data_AF-A0A1D2NEB1-F1
#
_entry.id   AF-A0A1D2NEB1-F1
#
_cell.length_a   1.000
_cell.length_b   1.000
_cell.length_c   1.000
_cell.angle_alpha   90.00
_cell.angle_beta   90.00
_cell.angle_gamma   90.00
#
_symmetry.space_group_name_H-M   'P 1'
#
loop_
_entity.id
_entity.type
_entity.pdbx_description
1 polymer ?
#
loop_
_entity_poly.entity_id
_entity_poly.type
_entity_poly.pdbx_seq_one_letter_code
_entity_poly.pdbx_strand_id
1 'polypeptide(L)'
;MNFGPLIHRWEGRKSSWYVEAEGFTAGGFWVASKGFCTSEHTSTHIDAPYHFHKEGRKLHEIPLEDMIDIPGVMIDIYDKVHKFKDGKLNVIENYALTQDDVLEWEEKNGKIPQGAIVLLRTGWESRWGDLKQYRGEKDLGTTAAPTNNETGDDDKTIPLDVNLNFPSFDVSSARYLAVERQVLGVGVDALSIDPGNTKTFPSHRLFASRNIYMLEMVANLHTLPPKGFNLWVVPFKIDFGTGAPTRILARLNNCALLLMLAGSFISVVDARARFQNNAGAGAAGAGTRFIDLSHAFNNETAVWPGRKITFFNEFGGRDENGIWVVSNGFCTSEHTSTHIDAPYHFNENGRRLNEIPWEEKNGKIPQGAVVLLRTGWESRWGNEKLFRGEKEGDATVVPAADSIENNELEPIGTGKSTQFYDPDVAASFAGKLSFPGFGVTAAKFLAEERSVRGVGVDVISIDPGNKNNFSPAHVTFASRNIYMLEMVASLYTLPPRGFNLWLVPFKIDRGTGAPTRVIARLNEER
;
A
#
# COMPACT_ATOMS: atom_id res chain seq x y z
N MET A 1 -4.43 6.02 -9.73
CA MET A 1 -3.60 7.08 -9.11
C MET A 1 -2.23 6.50 -8.79
N ASN A 2 -1.13 7.26 -8.95
CA ASN A 2 0.23 6.84 -8.57
C ASN A 2 0.70 7.71 -7.40
N PHE A 3 1.52 7.13 -6.53
CA PHE A 3 2.19 7.85 -5.46
C PHE A 3 3.44 8.55 -6.02
N GLY A 4 3.66 9.83 -5.73
CA GLY A 4 4.71 10.64 -6.36
C GLY A 4 4.72 12.08 -5.83
N PRO A 5 5.56 12.97 -6.39
CA PRO A 5 5.70 14.35 -5.92
C PRO A 5 4.40 15.19 -5.96
N LEU A 6 3.47 14.84 -6.84
CA LEU A 6 2.19 15.55 -7.04
C LEU A 6 1.00 14.90 -6.29
N ILE A 7 1.26 14.17 -5.21
CA ILE A 7 0.22 13.46 -4.44
C ILE A 7 -0.68 14.38 -3.63
N HIS A 8 -1.95 14.01 -3.58
CA HIS A 8 -2.92 14.57 -2.64
C HIS A 8 -2.69 14.01 -1.24
N ARG A 9 -2.80 14.91 -0.26
CA ARG A 9 -2.58 14.65 1.16
C ARG A 9 -3.42 15.59 2.01
N TRP A 10 -3.65 15.22 3.26
CA TRP A 10 -4.13 16.15 4.28
C TRP A 10 -3.20 17.35 4.42
N GLU A 11 -3.76 18.50 4.78
CA GLU A 11 -3.00 19.72 4.98
C GLU A 11 -2.03 19.61 6.17
N GLY A 12 -0.87 20.27 6.07
CA GLY A 12 0.19 20.21 7.08
C GLY A 12 1.04 18.94 7.07
N ARG A 13 0.68 17.90 6.29
CA ARG A 13 1.47 16.65 6.22
C ARG A 13 2.67 16.78 5.27
N LYS A 14 3.82 16.28 5.72
CA LYS A 14 5.10 16.38 5.00
C LYS A 14 5.25 15.23 4.01
N SER A 15 5.64 15.55 2.78
CA SER A 15 6.17 14.57 1.83
C SER A 15 7.39 15.14 1.13
N SER A 16 8.49 14.40 1.13
CA SER A 16 9.71 14.80 0.44
C SER A 16 10.24 13.64 -0.40
N TRP A 17 10.98 14.00 -1.44
CA TRP A 17 11.56 13.06 -2.41
C TRP A 17 13.02 13.46 -2.64
N TYR A 18 13.91 12.48 -2.71
CA TYR A 18 15.33 12.73 -2.93
C TYR A 18 15.94 11.63 -3.81
N VAL A 19 16.96 12.02 -4.56
CA VAL A 19 17.78 11.10 -5.35
C VAL A 19 18.93 10.63 -4.45
N GLU A 20 19.06 9.32 -4.27
CA GLU A 20 20.16 8.72 -3.51
C GLU A 20 21.37 8.48 -4.43
N ALA A 21 21.09 7.98 -5.64
CA ALA A 21 22.07 7.80 -6.70
C ALA A 21 21.35 7.82 -8.06
N GLU A 22 21.93 8.44 -9.09
CA GLU A 22 21.45 8.32 -10.47
C GLU A 22 22.60 8.60 -11.43
N GLY A 23 23.11 7.56 -12.09
CA GLY A 23 24.23 7.68 -13.01
C GLY A 23 25.10 6.42 -13.10
N PHE A 24 26.18 6.53 -13.89
CA PHE A 24 27.19 5.47 -13.96
C PHE A 24 28.09 5.48 -12.73
N THR A 25 28.25 4.31 -12.12
CA THR A 25 29.22 4.09 -11.05
C THR A 25 30.65 4.15 -11.60
N ALA A 26 31.64 4.29 -10.71
CA ALA A 26 33.05 4.16 -11.08
C ALA A 26 33.38 2.78 -11.71
N GLY A 27 32.56 1.76 -11.42
CA GLY A 27 32.64 0.43 -12.02
C GLY A 27 32.03 0.33 -13.44
N GLY A 28 31.52 1.43 -14.00
CA GLY A 28 31.04 1.49 -15.38
C GLY A 28 29.63 0.95 -15.61
N PHE A 29 28.84 0.70 -14.56
CA PHE A 29 27.44 0.28 -14.67
C PHE A 29 26.50 1.38 -14.17
N TRP A 30 25.29 1.42 -14.72
CA TRP A 30 24.24 2.34 -14.31
C TRP A 30 23.65 1.94 -12.96
N VAL A 31 23.38 2.93 -12.10
CA VAL A 31 22.53 2.75 -10.92
C VAL A 31 21.58 3.94 -10.77
N ALA A 32 20.33 3.67 -10.37
CA ALA A 32 19.38 4.70 -10.02
C ALA A 32 18.59 4.30 -8.78
N SER A 33 18.60 5.12 -7.74
CA SER A 33 17.90 4.89 -6.47
C SER A 33 17.36 6.20 -5.95
N LYS A 34 16.14 6.16 -5.41
CA LYS A 34 15.48 7.30 -4.78
C LYS A 34 14.99 6.93 -3.40
N GLY A 35 14.71 7.94 -2.60
CA GLY A 35 14.00 7.78 -1.33
C GLY A 35 12.93 8.83 -1.16
N PHE A 36 12.05 8.57 -0.20
CA PHE A 36 10.91 9.44 0.11
C PHE A 36 10.63 9.48 1.60
N CYS A 37 10.00 10.57 2.04
CA CYS A 37 9.34 10.68 3.32
C CYS A 37 7.86 10.94 3.11
N THR A 38 7.00 10.35 3.92
CA THR A 38 5.55 10.53 3.81
C THR A 38 4.83 10.22 5.13
N SER A 39 3.62 10.77 5.28
CA SER A 39 2.69 10.33 6.31
C SER A 39 2.17 8.93 5.99
N GLU A 40 1.90 8.14 7.02
CA GLU A 40 1.19 6.87 6.88
C GLU A 40 -0.19 7.03 6.20
N HIS A 41 -0.81 8.20 6.33
CA HIS A 41 -2.13 8.51 5.80
C HIS A 41 -2.05 9.42 4.57
N THR A 42 -1.39 8.91 3.52
CA THR A 42 -1.16 9.66 2.27
C THR A 42 -1.67 8.89 1.05
N SER A 43 -2.34 9.60 0.13
CA SER A 43 -2.95 9.01 -1.08
C SER A 43 -3.95 7.89 -0.72
N THR A 44 -4.18 6.91 -1.60
CA THR A 44 -4.97 5.72 -1.24
C THR A 44 -4.27 5.00 -0.09
N HIS A 45 -4.90 4.97 1.08
CA HIS A 45 -4.29 4.45 2.30
C HIS A 45 -5.30 3.69 3.17
N ILE A 46 -4.77 2.97 4.14
CA ILE A 46 -5.54 2.32 5.20
C ILE A 46 -5.32 3.08 6.50
N ASP A 47 -6.38 3.24 7.27
CA ASP A 47 -6.31 3.61 8.67
C ASP A 47 -6.45 2.36 9.52
N ALA A 48 -5.48 2.11 10.38
CA ALA A 48 -5.63 1.12 11.43
C ALA A 48 -6.60 1.67 12.49
N PRO A 49 -7.40 0.82 13.16
CA PRO A 49 -8.27 1.26 14.26
C PRO A 49 -7.57 2.10 15.33
N TYR A 50 -6.28 1.84 15.59
CA TYR A 50 -5.44 2.63 16.50
C TYR A 50 -5.43 4.15 16.18
N HIS A 51 -5.62 4.52 14.90
CA HIS A 51 -5.64 5.91 14.42
C HIS A 51 -6.65 6.78 15.20
N PHE A 52 -7.85 6.26 15.49
CA PHE A 52 -8.95 6.97 16.16
C PHE A 52 -9.47 6.28 17.43
N HIS A 53 -8.87 5.16 17.82
CA HIS A 53 -9.21 4.45 19.05
C HIS A 53 -7.95 3.93 19.74
N LYS A 54 -7.63 4.43 20.93
CA LYS A 54 -6.39 4.12 21.66
C LYS A 54 -6.13 2.62 21.83
N GLU A 55 -7.18 1.85 22.10
CA GLU A 55 -7.11 0.39 22.31
C GLU A 55 -7.41 -0.40 21.02
N GLY A 56 -7.52 0.30 19.88
CA GLY A 56 -7.75 -0.30 18.58
C GLY A 56 -6.51 -1.00 18.06
N ARG A 57 -6.72 -1.98 17.17
CA ARG A 57 -5.65 -2.66 16.45
C ARG A 57 -4.75 -1.65 15.73
N LYS A 58 -3.45 -1.80 15.90
CA LYS A 58 -2.41 -1.18 15.07
C LYS A 58 -2.33 -1.94 13.75
N LEU A 59 -1.68 -1.36 12.74
CA LEU A 59 -1.68 -1.92 11.39
C LEU A 59 -1.20 -3.39 11.34
N HIS A 60 -0.08 -3.70 11.99
CA HIS A 60 0.48 -5.06 12.03
C HIS A 60 -0.37 -6.08 12.81
N GLU A 61 -1.32 -5.61 13.62
CA GLU A 61 -2.23 -6.45 14.40
C GLU A 61 -3.48 -6.83 13.58
N ILE A 62 -3.67 -6.25 12.39
CA ILE A 62 -4.76 -6.63 11.47
C ILE A 62 -4.38 -7.93 10.75
N PRO A 63 -5.16 -9.02 10.92
CA PRO A 63 -4.88 -10.29 10.26
C PRO A 63 -4.88 -10.17 8.74
N LEU A 64 -3.96 -10.87 8.06
CA LEU A 64 -3.92 -10.91 6.59
C LEU A 64 -5.22 -11.47 5.99
N GLU A 65 -5.81 -12.45 6.67
CA GLU A 65 -7.09 -13.06 6.31
C GLU A 65 -8.29 -12.12 6.43
N ASP A 66 -8.14 -11.00 7.14
CA ASP A 66 -9.15 -9.94 7.18
C ASP A 66 -8.97 -8.94 6.02
N MET A 67 -7.91 -9.05 5.22
CA MET A 67 -7.55 -8.08 4.17
C MET A 67 -7.44 -8.66 2.76
N ILE A 68 -7.26 -9.97 2.62
CA ILE A 68 -6.98 -10.63 1.34
C ILE A 68 -8.14 -11.51 0.89
N ASP A 69 -8.59 -11.26 -0.35
CA ASP A 69 -9.67 -11.99 -1.02
C ASP A 69 -11.04 -11.87 -0.32
N ILE A 70 -11.34 -10.70 0.26
CA ILE A 70 -12.55 -10.43 1.05
C ILE A 70 -13.72 -10.02 0.16
N PRO A 71 -14.96 -10.49 0.38
CA PRO A 71 -16.12 -10.04 -0.38
C PRO A 71 -16.27 -8.51 -0.34
N GLY A 72 -16.31 -7.88 -1.51
CA GLY A 72 -16.55 -6.45 -1.66
C GLY A 72 -18.02 -6.12 -1.94
N VAL A 73 -18.48 -5.02 -1.36
CA VAL A 73 -19.76 -4.37 -1.64
C VAL A 73 -19.48 -2.93 -2.04
N MET A 74 -20.12 -2.47 -3.12
CA MET A 74 -20.03 -1.08 -3.57
C MET A 74 -21.41 -0.40 -3.44
N ILE A 75 -21.50 0.56 -2.53
CA ILE A 75 -22.65 1.45 -2.36
C ILE A 75 -22.39 2.70 -3.18
N ASP A 76 -23.25 2.94 -4.17
CA ASP A 76 -23.15 4.08 -5.06
C ASP A 76 -24.15 5.16 -4.68
N ILE A 77 -23.64 6.34 -4.32
CA ILE A 77 -24.46 7.52 -4.03
C ILE A 77 -24.18 8.67 -5.01
N TYR A 78 -23.56 8.40 -6.16
CA TYR A 78 -23.22 9.40 -7.17
C TYR A 78 -24.41 10.31 -7.49
N ASP A 79 -25.59 9.74 -7.78
CA ASP A 79 -26.80 10.51 -8.13
C ASP A 79 -27.43 11.26 -6.94
N LYS A 80 -27.02 10.95 -5.70
CA LYS A 80 -27.40 11.70 -4.51
C LYS A 80 -26.49 12.91 -4.32
N VAL A 81 -25.19 12.77 -4.61
CA VAL A 81 -24.18 13.83 -4.54
C VAL A 81 -24.26 14.77 -5.76
N HIS A 82 -24.44 14.23 -6.97
CA HIS A 82 -24.38 14.93 -8.24
C HIS A 82 -25.79 15.10 -8.84
N LYS A 83 -26.51 16.14 -8.42
CA LYS A 83 -27.88 16.42 -8.88
C LYS A 83 -27.86 17.22 -10.17
N PHE A 84 -28.30 16.60 -11.26
CA PHE A 84 -28.57 17.32 -12.51
C PHE A 84 -29.98 17.89 -12.52
N LYS A 85 -30.10 19.22 -12.63
CA LYS A 85 -31.38 19.92 -12.74
C LYS A 85 -31.23 21.11 -13.70
N ASP A 86 -32.17 21.28 -14.63
CA ASP A 86 -32.23 22.40 -15.57
C ASP A 86 -30.92 22.62 -16.36
N GLY A 87 -30.27 21.54 -16.78
CA GLY A 87 -29.00 21.57 -17.50
C GLY A 87 -27.78 21.96 -16.66
N LYS A 88 -27.94 22.09 -15.33
CA LYS A 88 -26.86 22.42 -14.39
C LYS A 88 -26.60 21.26 -13.44
N LEU A 89 -25.33 20.94 -13.25
CA LEU A 89 -24.88 20.03 -12.19
C LEU A 89 -24.81 20.80 -10.89
N ASN A 90 -25.60 20.39 -9.90
CA ASN A 90 -25.50 20.83 -8.52
C ASN A 90 -24.83 19.72 -7.69
N VAL A 91 -23.75 20.05 -7.01
CA VAL A 91 -23.03 19.10 -6.15
C VAL A 91 -23.47 19.33 -4.70
N ILE A 92 -24.07 18.32 -4.08
CA ILE A 92 -24.36 18.32 -2.64
C ILE A 92 -23.07 17.96 -1.91
N GLU A 93 -22.29 18.99 -1.62
CA GLU A 93 -21.12 18.89 -0.77
C GLU A 93 -21.50 18.36 0.62
N ASN A 94 -20.61 17.58 1.25
CA ASN A 94 -20.82 16.97 2.56
C ASN A 94 -22.05 16.06 2.68
N TYR A 95 -22.59 15.54 1.57
CA TYR A 95 -23.61 14.50 1.65
C TYR A 95 -23.07 13.32 2.46
N ALA A 96 -23.80 12.90 3.48
CA ALA A 96 -23.41 11.84 4.38
C ALA A 96 -24.31 10.61 4.15
N LEU A 97 -23.72 9.46 3.79
CA LEU A 97 -24.45 8.20 3.59
C LEU A 97 -25.14 7.81 4.90
N THR A 98 -26.47 7.79 4.93
CA THR A 98 -27.28 7.45 6.10
C THR A 98 -27.59 5.96 6.19
N GLN A 99 -28.08 5.50 7.34
CA GLN A 99 -28.59 4.14 7.50
C GLN A 99 -29.70 3.82 6.48
N ASP A 100 -30.62 4.75 6.22
CA ASP A 100 -31.72 4.55 5.27
C ASP A 100 -31.20 4.35 3.84
N ASP A 101 -30.12 5.04 3.46
CA ASP A 101 -29.47 4.83 2.16
C ASP A 101 -28.90 3.41 2.03
N VAL A 102 -28.32 2.86 3.12
CA VAL A 102 -27.83 1.48 3.15
C VAL A 102 -29.00 0.49 3.03
N LEU A 103 -30.10 0.72 3.74
CA LEU A 103 -31.30 -0.12 3.67
C LEU A 103 -31.93 -0.10 2.26
N GLU A 104 -32.01 1.07 1.63
CA GLU A 104 -32.48 1.22 0.24
C GLU A 104 -31.58 0.44 -0.74
N TRP A 105 -30.26 0.48 -0.51
CA TRP A 105 -29.31 -0.28 -1.32
C TRP A 105 -29.51 -1.79 -1.13
N GLU A 106 -29.71 -2.26 0.11
CA GLU A 106 -29.93 -3.69 0.41
C GLU A 106 -31.25 -4.23 -0.12
N GLU A 107 -32.30 -3.42 -0.18
CA GLU A 107 -33.57 -3.80 -0.82
C GLU A 107 -33.36 -4.19 -2.30
N LYS A 108 -32.45 -3.48 -2.99
CA LYS A 108 -32.17 -3.69 -4.41
C LYS A 108 -31.10 -4.76 -4.66
N ASN A 109 -30.09 -4.86 -3.79
CA ASN A 109 -28.88 -5.65 -4.03
C ASN A 109 -28.73 -6.87 -3.09
N GLY A 110 -29.69 -7.05 -2.18
CA GLY A 110 -29.65 -8.02 -1.10
C GLY A 110 -28.72 -7.58 0.03
N LYS A 111 -28.85 -8.26 1.18
CA LYS A 111 -28.08 -7.93 2.39
C LYS A 111 -26.57 -7.93 2.14
N ILE A 112 -25.90 -6.98 2.79
CA ILE A 112 -24.44 -6.94 2.92
C ILE A 112 -24.01 -8.17 3.71
N PRO A 113 -23.09 -9.00 3.22
CA PRO A 113 -22.64 -10.17 3.95
C PRO A 113 -21.77 -9.75 5.14
N GLN A 114 -21.84 -10.51 6.23
CA GLN A 114 -20.92 -10.37 7.36
C GLN A 114 -19.47 -10.54 6.89
N GLY A 115 -18.58 -9.72 7.44
CA GLY A 115 -17.17 -9.73 7.09
C GLY A 115 -16.85 -9.18 5.70
N ALA A 116 -17.80 -8.52 5.02
CA ALA A 116 -17.52 -7.82 3.78
C ALA A 116 -16.69 -6.54 4.01
N ILE A 117 -16.12 -6.01 2.93
CA ILE A 117 -15.63 -4.63 2.87
C ILE A 117 -16.64 -3.79 2.08
N VAL A 118 -17.06 -2.67 2.64
CA VAL A 118 -18.03 -1.76 2.00
C VAL A 118 -17.31 -0.53 1.44
N LEU A 119 -17.31 -0.38 0.13
CA LEU A 119 -16.79 0.78 -0.59
C LEU A 119 -17.95 1.73 -0.92
N LEU A 120 -17.77 3.01 -0.62
CA LEU A 120 -18.71 4.09 -0.91
C LEU A 120 -18.20 4.88 -2.13
N ARG A 121 -18.95 4.80 -3.22
CA ARG A 121 -18.72 5.63 -4.40
C ARG A 121 -19.54 6.91 -4.28
N THR A 122 -18.85 8.05 -4.23
CA THR A 122 -19.50 9.36 -4.23
C THR A 122 -19.32 10.11 -5.56
N GLY A 123 -18.32 9.73 -6.36
CA GLY A 123 -17.88 10.46 -7.55
C GLY A 123 -16.79 11.48 -7.26
N TRP A 124 -16.31 11.58 -6.02
CA TRP A 124 -15.32 12.57 -5.63
C TRP A 124 -13.95 12.37 -6.28
N GLU A 125 -13.63 11.11 -6.64
CA GLU A 125 -12.37 10.76 -7.34
C GLU A 125 -12.12 11.58 -8.62
N SER A 126 -13.16 12.09 -9.28
CA SER A 126 -13.02 12.90 -10.49
C SER A 126 -12.24 14.21 -10.25
N ARG A 127 -12.10 14.64 -8.99
CA ARG A 127 -11.38 15.85 -8.59
C ARG A 127 -9.90 15.60 -8.31
N TRP A 128 -9.41 14.35 -8.42
CA TRP A 128 -8.00 14.02 -8.19
C TRP A 128 -7.01 14.79 -9.08
N GLY A 129 -7.44 15.45 -10.16
CA GLY A 129 -6.54 16.33 -10.91
C GLY A 129 -6.18 17.65 -10.20
N ASP A 130 -6.95 18.06 -9.20
CA ASP A 130 -6.90 19.39 -8.59
C ASP A 130 -7.07 19.29 -7.06
N LEU A 131 -6.01 19.58 -6.31
CA LEU A 131 -5.96 19.41 -4.85
C LEU A 131 -6.99 20.27 -4.14
N LYS A 132 -7.19 21.52 -4.58
CA LYS A 132 -8.14 22.45 -3.98
C LYS A 132 -9.56 21.93 -4.16
N GLN A 133 -9.89 21.47 -5.36
CA GLN A 133 -11.19 20.87 -5.65
C GLN A 133 -11.40 19.55 -4.90
N TYR A 134 -10.38 18.68 -4.84
CA TYR A 134 -10.48 17.39 -4.16
C TYR A 134 -10.71 17.55 -2.65
N ARG A 135 -10.08 18.55 -2.03
CA ARG A 135 -10.31 18.91 -0.63
C ARG A 135 -11.63 19.66 -0.40
N GLY A 136 -12.28 20.13 -1.47
CA GLY A 136 -13.48 20.95 -1.38
C GLY A 136 -13.23 22.28 -0.67
N GLU A 137 -12.04 22.84 -0.85
CA GLU A 137 -11.69 24.12 -0.23
C GLU A 137 -12.51 25.24 -0.88
N LYS A 138 -13.18 26.03 -0.05
CA LYS A 138 -13.80 27.29 -0.49
C LYS A 138 -12.84 28.43 -0.21
N ASP A 139 -12.72 29.36 -1.15
CA ASP A 139 -11.96 30.60 -0.92
C ASP A 139 -12.55 31.32 0.30
N LEU A 140 -11.76 31.41 1.37
CA LEU A 140 -12.12 32.11 2.61
C LEU A 140 -12.16 33.64 2.46
N GLY A 141 -12.05 34.16 1.23
CA GLY A 141 -12.01 35.61 0.96
C GLY A 141 -10.75 36.31 1.45
N THR A 142 -9.72 35.57 1.88
CA THR A 142 -8.41 36.13 2.23
C THR A 142 -7.53 36.16 0.97
N THR A 143 -6.97 37.31 0.64
CA THR A 143 -6.14 37.56 -0.55
C THR A 143 -4.75 36.89 -0.51
N ALA A 144 -4.56 35.87 0.31
CA ALA A 144 -3.33 35.10 0.35
C ALA A 144 -3.51 33.87 -0.55
N ALA A 145 -3.04 33.98 -1.79
CA ALA A 145 -2.84 32.80 -2.63
C ALA A 145 -1.99 31.78 -1.85
N PRO A 146 -2.35 30.48 -1.86
CA PRO A 146 -1.41 29.46 -1.38
C PRO A 146 -0.17 29.58 -2.27
N THR A 147 0.96 29.94 -1.68
CA THR A 147 2.23 29.93 -2.40
C THR A 147 2.56 28.46 -2.66
N ASN A 148 2.49 28.05 -3.92
CA ASN A 148 3.11 26.82 -4.41
C ASN A 148 4.62 26.98 -4.32
N ASN A 149 5.17 27.05 -3.10
CA ASN A 149 6.61 27.06 -2.92
C ASN A 149 7.07 25.60 -3.03
N GLU A 150 7.57 25.26 -4.22
CA GLU A 150 8.34 24.05 -4.52
C GLU A 150 9.70 24.00 -3.77
N THR A 151 9.89 24.84 -2.76
CA THR A 151 11.11 24.94 -1.95
C THR A 151 10.78 24.47 -0.54
N GLY A 152 11.22 23.26 -0.21
CA GLY A 152 10.94 22.55 1.05
C GLY A 152 11.50 23.22 2.30
N ASP A 153 10.90 24.35 2.68
CA ASP A 153 11.14 25.05 3.93
C ASP A 153 9.77 25.35 4.59
N ASP A 154 9.14 24.28 5.08
CA ASP A 154 7.74 24.25 5.51
C ASP A 154 7.60 24.33 7.05
N ASP A 155 8.19 25.34 7.69
CA ASP A 155 7.99 25.64 9.13
C ASP A 155 6.83 26.62 9.39
N LYS A 156 5.82 26.60 8.52
CA LYS A 156 4.54 27.28 8.76
C LYS A 156 3.44 26.23 8.73
N THR A 157 3.07 25.76 9.91
CA THR A 157 1.80 25.11 10.16
C THR A 157 0.68 25.97 9.57
N ILE A 158 0.13 25.55 8.44
CA ILE A 158 -1.10 26.14 7.92
C ILE A 158 -2.21 25.75 8.90
N PRO A 159 -3.02 26.69 9.42
CA PRO A 159 -4.04 26.37 10.43
C PRO A 159 -5.02 25.30 9.92
N LEU A 160 -5.46 24.40 10.82
CA LEU A 160 -6.53 23.41 10.63
C LEU A 160 -7.92 24.02 10.29
N ASP A 161 -7.96 25.32 9.99
CA ASP A 161 -9.15 26.15 9.78
C ASP A 161 -9.62 26.17 8.32
N VAL A 162 -9.13 25.26 7.47
CA VAL A 162 -9.65 25.12 6.11
C VAL A 162 -11.02 24.46 6.18
N ASN A 163 -12.02 25.16 5.64
CA ASN A 163 -13.38 24.66 5.53
C ASN A 163 -13.44 23.64 4.38
N LEU A 164 -13.18 22.37 4.70
CA LEU A 164 -13.21 21.26 3.76
C LEU A 164 -14.64 20.83 3.47
N ASN A 165 -14.92 20.44 2.22
CA ASN A 165 -16.27 20.10 1.79
C ASN A 165 -16.28 18.89 0.86
N PHE A 166 -16.58 17.71 1.38
CA PHE A 166 -16.67 16.48 0.59
C PHE A 166 -17.62 15.46 1.25
N PRO A 167 -18.32 14.63 0.46
CA PRO A 167 -19.27 13.63 0.96
C PRO A 167 -18.55 12.44 1.60
N SER A 168 -19.21 11.76 2.53
CA SER A 168 -18.71 10.51 3.13
C SER A 168 -19.77 9.76 3.94
N PHE A 169 -19.40 9.00 4.97
CA PHE A 169 -20.32 8.23 5.82
C PHE A 169 -20.93 9.07 6.95
N ASP A 170 -22.26 8.99 7.13
CA ASP A 170 -22.91 9.43 8.37
C ASP A 170 -22.70 8.42 9.50
N VAL A 171 -22.76 8.90 10.75
CA VAL A 171 -22.63 8.04 11.94
C VAL A 171 -23.74 6.96 12.01
N SER A 172 -24.93 7.21 11.44
CA SER A 172 -26.01 6.22 11.38
C SER A 172 -25.65 5.03 10.50
N SER A 173 -25.11 5.26 9.30
CA SER A 173 -24.65 4.15 8.44
C SER A 173 -23.43 3.47 9.04
N ALA A 174 -22.51 4.23 9.63
CA ALA A 174 -21.35 3.66 10.32
C ALA A 174 -21.78 2.69 11.44
N ARG A 175 -22.77 3.07 12.25
CA ARG A 175 -23.33 2.20 13.29
C ARG A 175 -23.96 0.95 12.71
N TYR A 176 -24.77 1.11 11.67
CA TYR A 176 -25.45 -0.02 11.03
C TYR A 176 -24.44 -1.01 10.43
N LEU A 177 -23.48 -0.52 9.67
CA LEU A 177 -22.44 -1.35 9.05
C LEU A 177 -21.57 -2.05 10.10
N ALA A 178 -21.19 -1.34 11.17
CA ALA A 178 -20.33 -1.89 12.21
C ALA A 178 -21.04 -2.92 13.10
N VAL A 179 -22.29 -2.66 13.50
CA VAL A 179 -23.01 -3.47 14.49
C VAL A 179 -23.89 -4.52 13.84
N GLU A 180 -24.72 -4.12 12.88
CA GLU A 180 -25.74 -4.99 12.26
C GLU A 180 -25.19 -5.78 11.07
N ARG A 181 -24.08 -5.36 10.48
CA ARG A 181 -23.42 -6.07 9.37
C ARG A 181 -22.03 -6.60 9.70
N GLN A 182 -21.38 -6.08 10.74
CA GLN A 182 -20.07 -6.58 11.19
C GLN A 182 -19.09 -6.70 10.02
N VAL A 183 -18.98 -5.61 9.24
CA VAL A 183 -18.03 -5.49 8.13
C VAL A 183 -16.59 -5.48 8.66
N LEU A 184 -15.63 -5.97 7.88
CA LEU A 184 -14.21 -5.93 8.26
C LEU A 184 -13.59 -4.55 7.99
N GLY A 185 -14.05 -3.89 6.94
CA GLY A 185 -13.57 -2.57 6.57
C GLY A 185 -14.58 -1.75 5.78
N VAL A 186 -14.33 -0.45 5.74
CA VAL A 186 -15.07 0.51 4.90
C VAL A 186 -14.10 1.34 4.07
N GLY A 187 -14.56 1.87 2.94
CA GLY A 187 -13.74 2.78 2.15
C GLY A 187 -14.53 3.81 1.37
N VAL A 188 -13.90 4.93 1.01
CA VAL A 188 -14.51 6.04 0.27
C VAL A 188 -13.54 6.64 -0.74
N ASP A 189 -14.07 7.20 -1.83
CA ASP A 189 -13.30 7.92 -2.85
C ASP A 189 -13.02 9.40 -2.50
N ALA A 190 -13.34 9.82 -1.28
CA ALA A 190 -13.10 11.16 -0.75
C ALA A 190 -11.84 11.22 0.14
N LEU A 191 -11.50 12.40 0.64
CA LEU A 191 -10.35 12.61 1.53
C LEU A 191 -10.53 11.98 2.90
N SER A 192 -11.77 11.76 3.37
CA SER A 192 -12.01 11.22 4.70
C SER A 192 -13.24 10.32 4.83
N ILE A 193 -13.25 9.39 5.81
CA ILE A 193 -14.45 8.59 6.16
C ILE A 193 -15.60 9.41 6.75
N ASP A 194 -15.29 10.57 7.33
CA ASP A 194 -16.30 11.54 7.76
C ASP A 194 -16.45 12.65 6.71
N PRO A 195 -17.64 13.28 6.56
CA PRO A 195 -17.81 14.42 5.67
C PRO A 195 -16.85 15.57 6.02
N GLY A 196 -16.40 16.34 5.02
CA GLY A 196 -15.32 17.32 5.19
C GLY A 196 -15.57 18.44 6.20
N ASN A 197 -16.83 18.75 6.47
CA ASN A 197 -17.23 19.73 7.48
C ASN A 197 -17.23 19.19 8.93
N THR A 198 -16.83 17.94 9.13
CA THR A 198 -16.86 17.26 10.43
C THR A 198 -15.62 17.57 11.26
N LYS A 199 -15.82 17.85 12.56
CA LYS A 199 -14.74 18.19 13.50
C LYS A 199 -14.48 17.13 14.58
N THR A 200 -15.44 16.24 14.81
CA THR A 200 -15.39 15.24 15.90
C THR A 200 -15.27 13.79 15.42
N PHE A 201 -15.13 13.61 14.10
CA PHE A 201 -14.92 12.34 13.40
C PHE A 201 -15.74 11.15 13.95
N PRO A 202 -17.07 11.28 14.11
CA PRO A 202 -17.92 10.26 14.71
C PRO A 202 -17.91 8.94 13.94
N SER A 203 -17.82 8.95 12.61
CA SER A 203 -17.76 7.72 11.81
C SER A 203 -16.42 7.01 12.00
N HIS A 204 -15.28 7.71 11.91
CA HIS A 204 -13.96 7.12 12.21
C HIS A 204 -13.93 6.48 13.59
N ARG A 205 -14.32 7.24 14.62
CA ARG A 205 -14.26 6.77 16.01
C ARG A 205 -15.13 5.54 16.22
N LEU A 206 -16.30 5.49 15.56
CA LEU A 206 -17.20 4.35 15.66
C LEU A 206 -16.61 3.11 15.00
N PHE A 207 -16.11 3.21 13.77
CA PHE A 207 -15.44 2.10 13.08
C PHE A 207 -14.19 1.63 13.85
N ALA A 208 -13.34 2.56 14.26
CA ALA A 208 -12.14 2.30 15.05
C ALA A 208 -12.45 1.59 16.38
N SER A 209 -13.50 2.01 17.11
CA SER A 209 -13.93 1.35 18.36
C SER A 209 -14.41 -0.10 18.17
N ARG A 210 -14.68 -0.50 16.92
CA ARG A 210 -15.09 -1.85 16.54
C ARG A 210 -13.99 -2.63 15.82
N ASN A 211 -12.76 -2.10 15.79
CA ASN A 211 -11.63 -2.67 15.06
C ASN A 211 -11.89 -2.85 13.56
N ILE A 212 -12.72 -1.99 12.99
CA ILE A 212 -13.00 -1.94 11.54
C ILE A 212 -11.97 -0.99 10.92
N TYR A 213 -11.19 -1.48 9.96
CA TYR A 213 -10.22 -0.64 9.26
C TYR A 213 -10.90 0.21 8.19
N MET A 214 -10.27 1.34 7.85
CA MET A 214 -10.85 2.33 6.95
C MET A 214 -9.93 2.58 5.76
N LEU A 215 -10.50 2.86 4.60
CA LEU A 215 -9.78 3.08 3.35
C LEU A 215 -10.19 4.43 2.76
N GLU A 216 -9.25 5.37 2.68
CA GLU A 216 -9.52 6.69 2.15
C GLU A 216 -8.93 6.84 0.74
N MET A 217 -9.50 7.77 -0.04
CA MET A 217 -9.04 8.11 -1.38
C MET A 217 -8.98 6.89 -2.32
N VAL A 218 -10.00 6.03 -2.24
CA VAL A 218 -10.11 4.81 -3.05
C VAL A 218 -10.43 5.16 -4.50
N ALA A 219 -9.60 4.70 -5.43
CA ALA A 219 -9.72 5.01 -6.84
C ALA A 219 -10.52 3.97 -7.63
N ASN A 220 -11.03 4.37 -8.79
CA ASN A 220 -11.71 3.58 -9.81
C ASN A 220 -13.01 2.90 -9.32
N LEU A 221 -13.70 3.46 -8.33
CA LEU A 221 -14.93 2.86 -7.81
C LEU A 221 -16.05 2.78 -8.87
N HIS A 222 -16.06 3.70 -9.83
CA HIS A 222 -17.00 3.67 -10.97
C HIS A 222 -16.85 2.43 -11.88
N THR A 223 -15.75 1.68 -11.74
CA THR A 223 -15.50 0.45 -12.51
C THR A 223 -16.01 -0.80 -11.81
N LEU A 224 -16.58 -0.71 -10.60
CA LEU A 224 -17.03 -1.88 -9.86
C LEU A 224 -18.55 -2.05 -9.99
N PRO A 225 -19.06 -3.30 -10.08
CA PRO A 225 -20.48 -3.55 -9.87
C PRO A 225 -20.85 -3.41 -8.38
N PRO A 226 -22.14 -3.31 -8.01
CA PRO A 226 -22.55 -3.26 -6.60
C PRO A 226 -22.07 -4.45 -5.75
N LYS A 227 -21.96 -5.64 -6.35
CA LYS A 227 -21.50 -6.89 -5.71
C LYS A 227 -20.83 -7.80 -6.74
N GLY A 228 -20.20 -8.87 -6.27
CA GLY A 228 -19.64 -9.93 -7.12
C GLY A 228 -18.16 -9.79 -7.42
N PHE A 229 -17.43 -9.15 -6.51
CA PHE A 229 -15.98 -9.01 -6.54
C PHE A 229 -15.40 -9.23 -5.14
N ASN A 230 -14.13 -9.61 -5.10
CA ASN A 230 -13.37 -9.72 -3.87
C ASN A 230 -12.26 -8.67 -3.87
N LEU A 231 -11.94 -8.14 -2.70
CA LEU A 231 -10.96 -7.09 -2.47
C LEU A 231 -9.71 -7.66 -1.83
N TRP A 232 -8.58 -7.09 -2.23
CA TRP A 232 -7.28 -7.29 -1.64
C TRP A 232 -6.79 -5.92 -1.17
N VAL A 233 -6.75 -5.72 0.13
CA VAL A 233 -6.24 -4.53 0.79
C VAL A 233 -4.80 -4.80 1.19
N VAL A 234 -3.86 -4.20 0.48
CA VAL A 234 -2.44 -4.58 0.59
C VAL A 234 -1.63 -3.37 1.04
N PRO A 235 -1.56 -3.12 2.36
CA PRO A 235 -0.87 -1.95 2.89
C PRO A 235 0.64 -2.12 2.86
N PHE A 236 1.35 -1.00 2.87
CA PHE A 236 2.74 -0.97 3.28
C PHE A 236 2.87 -1.62 4.68
N LYS A 237 3.79 -2.58 4.86
CA LYS A 237 3.83 -3.43 6.06
C LYS A 237 4.59 -2.75 7.20
N ILE A 238 3.98 -1.78 7.87
CA ILE A 238 4.58 -1.02 8.97
C ILE A 238 4.23 -1.64 10.32
N ASP A 239 5.23 -1.95 11.14
CA ASP A 239 5.00 -2.34 12.53
C ASP A 239 4.55 -1.12 13.35
N PHE A 240 3.61 -1.36 14.27
CA PHE A 240 2.98 -0.32 15.10
C PHE A 240 2.35 0.86 14.33
N GLY A 241 2.11 0.73 13.02
CA GLY A 241 1.52 1.80 12.20
C GLY A 241 0.12 2.21 12.65
N THR A 242 -0.15 3.51 12.60
CA THR A 242 -1.48 4.13 12.69
C THR A 242 -2.25 3.99 11.39
N GLY A 243 -1.54 3.83 10.28
CA GLY A 243 -2.07 3.53 8.95
C GLY A 243 -0.95 3.14 8.01
N ALA A 244 -1.24 3.11 6.71
CA ALA A 244 -0.22 3.01 5.67
C ALA A 244 -0.77 3.33 4.28
N PRO A 245 0.05 3.89 3.38
CA PRO A 245 -0.26 3.88 1.96
C PRO A 245 -0.56 2.45 1.49
N THR A 246 -1.61 2.27 0.70
CA THR A 246 -2.21 0.95 0.46
C THR A 246 -2.59 0.78 -1.00
N ARG A 247 -2.23 -0.39 -1.55
CA ARG A 247 -2.73 -0.80 -2.87
C ARG A 247 -3.96 -1.68 -2.68
N ILE A 248 -5.08 -1.23 -3.24
CA ILE A 248 -6.36 -1.95 -3.22
C ILE A 248 -6.56 -2.57 -4.60
N LEU A 249 -6.77 -3.89 -4.66
CA LEU A 249 -7.09 -4.61 -5.90
C LEU A 249 -8.47 -5.23 -5.78
N ALA A 250 -9.24 -5.20 -6.88
CA ALA A 250 -10.55 -5.85 -6.97
C ALA A 250 -10.48 -6.99 -7.98
N ARG A 251 -10.74 -8.22 -7.52
CA ARG A 251 -10.89 -9.40 -8.37
C ARG A 251 -12.37 -9.62 -8.64
N LEU A 252 -12.78 -9.40 -9.89
CA LEU A 252 -14.15 -9.63 -10.33
C LEU A 252 -14.41 -11.13 -10.50
N ASN A 253 -15.59 -11.58 -10.08
CA ASN A 253 -16.04 -12.94 -10.36
C ASN A 253 -16.57 -13.02 -11.81
N ASN A 254 -16.56 -14.22 -12.41
CA ASN A 254 -16.89 -14.42 -13.83
C ASN A 254 -18.24 -13.79 -14.25
N CYS A 255 -19.27 -13.84 -13.40
CA CYS A 255 -20.57 -13.21 -13.67
C CYS A 255 -20.50 -11.67 -13.67
N ALA A 256 -19.73 -11.07 -12.77
CA ALA A 256 -19.52 -9.62 -12.71
C ALA A 256 -18.75 -9.13 -13.95
N LEU A 257 -17.76 -9.90 -14.40
CA LEU A 257 -17.00 -9.59 -15.60
C LEU A 257 -17.88 -9.60 -16.87
N LEU A 258 -18.78 -10.58 -16.99
CA LEU A 258 -19.74 -10.66 -18.09
C LEU A 258 -20.71 -9.46 -18.11
N LEU A 259 -21.24 -9.05 -16.95
CA LEU A 259 -22.12 -7.87 -16.86
C LEU A 259 -21.40 -6.57 -17.22
N MET A 260 -20.14 -6.42 -16.82
CA MET A 260 -19.32 -5.26 -17.18
C MET A 260 -19.01 -5.19 -18.67
N LEU A 261 -18.66 -6.33 -19.30
CA LEU A 261 -18.39 -6.37 -20.73
C LEU A 261 -19.65 -6.19 -21.58
N ALA A 262 -20.82 -6.64 -21.09
CA ALA A 262 -22.11 -6.46 -21.75
C ALA A 262 -22.62 -5.00 -21.72
N GLY A 263 -22.17 -4.20 -20.75
CA GLY A 263 -22.52 -2.77 -20.63
C GLY A 263 -22.06 -1.88 -21.81
N SER A 264 -21.28 -2.42 -22.76
CA SER A 264 -20.83 -1.72 -23.97
C SER A 264 -21.64 -2.04 -25.23
N PHE A 265 -22.62 -2.96 -25.19
CA PHE A 265 -23.50 -3.27 -26.34
C PHE A 265 -24.90 -3.75 -25.88
N ILE A 266 -25.89 -2.86 -25.99
CA ILE A 266 -27.34 -3.07 -26.26
C ILE A 266 -28.19 -3.98 -25.32
N SER A 267 -29.36 -3.41 -24.95
CA SER A 267 -30.62 -3.93 -24.37
C SER A 267 -30.77 -5.41 -23.92
N VAL A 268 -31.10 -5.53 -22.63
CA VAL A 268 -31.91 -6.54 -21.91
C VAL A 268 -32.61 -7.62 -22.75
N VAL A 269 -32.29 -8.91 -22.55
CA VAL A 269 -33.26 -10.00 -22.32
C VAL A 269 -32.62 -11.11 -21.46
N ASP A 270 -33.18 -11.31 -20.28
CA ASP A 270 -33.28 -12.56 -19.50
C ASP A 270 -32.02 -13.38 -19.15
N ALA A 271 -31.43 -13.06 -18.00
CA ALA A 271 -30.60 -13.98 -17.20
C ALA A 271 -31.13 -14.09 -15.75
N ARG A 272 -32.45 -13.91 -15.55
CA ARG A 272 -33.12 -14.04 -14.25
C ARG A 272 -33.75 -15.43 -14.11
N ALA A 273 -33.03 -16.50 -14.42
CA ALA A 273 -33.46 -17.85 -14.06
C ALA A 273 -32.27 -18.81 -14.02
N ARG A 274 -31.69 -18.96 -12.83
CA ARG A 274 -30.97 -20.12 -12.27
C ARG A 274 -29.93 -19.58 -11.30
N PHE A 275 -30.24 -19.69 -10.01
CA PHE A 275 -29.35 -19.82 -8.84
C PHE A 275 -30.09 -19.27 -7.61
N GLN A 276 -31.21 -19.92 -7.29
CA GLN A 276 -31.65 -20.06 -5.92
C GLN A 276 -31.25 -21.48 -5.49
N ASN A 277 -30.78 -21.60 -4.24
CA ASN A 277 -30.31 -22.81 -3.56
C ASN A 277 -28.82 -23.15 -3.75
N ASN A 278 -27.96 -22.37 -3.09
CA ASN A 278 -26.89 -22.90 -2.23
C ASN A 278 -26.38 -21.76 -1.32
N ALA A 279 -27.27 -21.24 -0.49
CA ALA A 279 -26.92 -20.47 0.70
C ALA A 279 -27.39 -21.32 1.89
N GLY A 280 -26.48 -22.14 2.40
CA GLY A 280 -26.77 -23.07 3.50
C GLY A 280 -25.53 -23.84 3.88
N ALA A 281 -24.98 -23.46 5.04
CA ALA A 281 -24.18 -24.26 5.97
C ALA A 281 -22.99 -25.08 5.41
N GLY A 282 -21.79 -24.69 5.85
CA GLY A 282 -20.75 -25.65 6.24
C GLY A 282 -20.17 -26.51 5.11
N ALA A 283 -19.29 -25.91 4.33
CA ALA A 283 -18.13 -26.63 3.80
C ALA A 283 -16.87 -25.92 4.32
N ALA A 284 -16.43 -26.30 5.53
CA ALA A 284 -15.01 -26.24 5.85
C ALA A 284 -14.33 -27.25 4.92
N GLY A 285 -13.95 -26.81 3.73
CA GLY A 285 -13.46 -27.66 2.65
C GLY A 285 -12.37 -26.96 1.86
N ALA A 286 -11.15 -27.47 1.99
CA ALA A 286 -9.93 -27.15 1.25
C ALA A 286 -9.59 -25.65 1.14
N GLY A 287 -8.86 -25.13 2.14
CA GLY A 287 -8.55 -23.72 2.25
C GLY A 287 -7.48 -23.30 1.24
N THR A 288 -7.73 -22.27 0.43
CA THR A 288 -6.64 -21.57 -0.24
C THR A 288 -5.76 -20.93 0.85
N ARG A 289 -4.50 -21.35 0.96
CA ARG A 289 -3.56 -20.78 1.93
C ARG A 289 -2.77 -19.64 1.30
N PHE A 290 -2.90 -18.44 1.88
CA PHE A 290 -2.05 -17.30 1.55
C PHE A 290 -0.88 -17.21 2.53
N ILE A 291 0.30 -16.91 2.00
CA ILE A 291 1.52 -16.70 2.78
C ILE A 291 2.08 -15.34 2.38
N ASP A 292 2.23 -14.45 3.35
CA ASP A 292 2.91 -13.18 3.15
C ASP A 292 4.43 -13.38 3.21
N LEU A 293 5.08 -13.16 2.08
CA LEU A 293 6.51 -13.30 1.85
C LEU A 293 7.23 -11.95 1.98
N SER A 294 6.69 -11.02 2.77
CA SER A 294 7.31 -9.72 3.02
C SER A 294 7.70 -9.49 4.48
N HIS A 295 8.85 -8.86 4.69
CA HIS A 295 9.30 -8.38 5.99
C HIS A 295 8.59 -7.07 6.35
N ALA A 296 8.32 -6.88 7.65
CA ALA A 296 7.77 -5.65 8.16
C ALA A 296 8.83 -4.54 8.24
N PHE A 297 8.39 -3.30 8.18
CA PHE A 297 9.17 -2.09 8.36
C PHE A 297 9.10 -1.69 9.83
N ASN A 298 10.25 -1.59 10.47
CA ASN A 298 10.46 -1.21 11.86
C ASN A 298 11.91 -0.72 12.08
N ASN A 299 12.28 -0.39 13.31
CA ASN A 299 13.62 0.13 13.62
C ASN A 299 14.76 -0.89 13.43
N GLU A 300 14.44 -2.18 13.25
CA GLU A 300 15.40 -3.27 13.01
C GLU A 300 15.44 -3.69 11.54
N THR A 301 14.72 -2.98 10.67
CA THR A 301 14.69 -3.26 9.23
C THR A 301 16.09 -3.14 8.65
N ALA A 302 16.55 -4.24 8.05
CA ALA A 302 17.85 -4.21 7.38
C ALA A 302 17.79 -3.30 6.15
N VAL A 303 18.78 -2.42 6.03
CA VAL A 303 18.92 -1.44 4.94
C VAL A 303 20.27 -1.58 4.26
N TRP A 304 20.34 -1.24 2.97
CA TRP A 304 21.63 -1.19 2.28
C TRP A 304 22.58 -0.20 2.98
N PRO A 305 23.89 -0.49 3.08
CA PRO A 305 24.84 0.42 3.73
C PRO A 305 24.72 1.87 3.26
N GLY A 306 24.75 2.79 4.22
CA GLY A 306 24.58 4.23 4.00
C GLY A 306 23.13 4.69 3.98
N ARG A 307 22.15 3.80 3.80
CA ARG A 307 20.72 4.15 3.90
C ARG A 307 20.23 4.08 5.34
N LYS A 308 19.12 4.75 5.61
CA LYS A 308 18.39 4.69 6.88
C LYS A 308 16.89 4.63 6.64
N ILE A 309 16.20 3.90 7.52
CA ILE A 309 14.76 4.05 7.72
C ILE A 309 14.55 4.97 8.93
N THR A 310 13.54 5.83 8.88
CA THR A 310 13.16 6.66 10.02
C THR A 310 11.65 6.70 10.11
N PHE A 311 11.14 6.51 11.32
CA PHE A 311 9.74 6.76 11.63
C PHE A 311 9.68 8.07 12.41
N PHE A 312 8.54 8.75 12.39
CA PHE A 312 8.32 9.94 13.20
C PHE A 312 6.84 10.05 13.56
N ASN A 313 6.55 10.58 14.74
CA ASN A 313 5.19 10.97 15.07
C ASN A 313 4.86 12.30 14.39
N GLU A 314 3.71 12.37 13.70
CA GLU A 314 3.18 13.64 13.18
C GLU A 314 2.38 14.36 14.26
N PHE A 315 1.49 13.62 14.91
CA PHE A 315 0.74 14.05 16.08
C PHE A 315 0.19 12.82 16.81
N GLY A 316 -0.14 12.94 18.09
CA GLY A 316 -0.66 11.83 18.87
C GLY A 316 -1.20 12.24 20.22
N GLY A 317 -2.34 11.66 20.60
CA GLY A 317 -2.94 11.85 21.92
C GLY A 317 -4.39 12.28 21.82
N ARG A 318 -4.86 12.96 22.86
CA ARG A 318 -6.19 13.59 22.84
C ARG A 318 -6.09 15.00 22.30
N ASP A 319 -6.96 15.34 21.35
CA ASP A 319 -7.12 16.71 20.88
C ASP A 319 -7.81 17.60 21.94
N GLU A 320 -8.02 18.87 21.60
CA GLU A 320 -8.73 19.85 22.45
C GLU A 320 -10.16 19.45 22.83
N ASN A 321 -10.79 18.56 22.05
CA ASN A 321 -12.13 18.02 22.28
C ASN A 321 -12.09 16.69 23.06
N GLY A 322 -10.91 16.25 23.50
CA GLY A 322 -10.70 15.00 24.23
C GLY A 322 -10.77 13.73 23.35
N ILE A 323 -10.73 13.88 22.02
CA ILE A 323 -10.79 12.80 21.04
C ILE A 323 -9.40 12.23 20.84
N TRP A 324 -9.26 10.92 20.93
CA TRP A 324 -8.02 10.23 20.59
C TRP A 324 -7.79 10.28 19.08
N VAL A 325 -6.63 10.79 18.67
CA VAL A 325 -6.15 10.69 17.30
C VAL A 325 -4.64 10.59 17.30
N VAL A 326 -4.09 9.73 16.45
CA VAL A 326 -2.64 9.52 16.34
C VAL A 326 -2.25 9.27 14.90
N SER A 327 -1.25 9.98 14.41
CA SER A 327 -0.71 9.79 13.07
C SER A 327 0.81 9.75 13.11
N ASN A 328 1.36 8.77 12.39
CA ASN A 328 2.79 8.64 12.19
C ASN A 328 3.17 8.86 10.72
N GLY A 329 4.46 8.99 10.47
CA GLY A 329 5.06 9.01 9.15
C GLY A 329 6.40 8.30 9.14
N PHE A 330 6.93 8.10 7.93
CA PHE A 330 8.20 7.41 7.74
C PHE A 330 8.98 7.97 6.56
N CYS A 331 10.29 7.75 6.59
CA CYS A 331 11.24 8.00 5.52
C CYS A 331 11.96 6.70 5.17
N THR A 332 12.07 6.38 3.88
CA THR A 332 12.75 5.17 3.41
C THR A 332 13.20 5.30 1.96
N SER A 333 14.16 4.46 1.57
CA SER A 333 14.51 4.23 0.17
C SER A 333 13.42 3.43 -0.54
N GLU A 334 13.28 3.60 -1.85
CA GLU A 334 12.48 2.71 -2.71
C GLU A 334 12.98 1.25 -2.64
N HIS A 335 14.23 1.04 -2.20
CA HIS A 335 14.95 -0.23 -2.15
C HIS A 335 15.25 -0.67 -0.70
N THR A 336 14.20 -0.80 0.11
CA THR A 336 14.29 -1.18 1.53
C THR A 336 13.36 -2.33 1.86
N SER A 337 13.76 -3.23 2.77
CA SER A 337 12.99 -4.41 3.18
C SER A 337 12.63 -5.28 1.97
N THR A 338 11.55 -6.06 2.03
CA THR A 338 11.04 -6.76 0.84
C THR A 338 10.62 -5.73 -0.21
N HIS A 339 11.36 -5.68 -1.32
CA HIS A 339 11.15 -4.69 -2.36
C HIS A 339 11.32 -5.30 -3.75
N ILE A 340 10.87 -4.55 -4.75
CA ILE A 340 11.07 -4.84 -6.16
C ILE A 340 11.98 -3.80 -6.76
N ASP A 341 12.94 -4.25 -7.57
CA ASP A 341 13.73 -3.39 -8.44
C ASP A 341 13.08 -3.35 -9.81
N ALA A 342 12.79 -2.15 -10.27
CA ALA A 342 12.46 -1.95 -11.66
C ALA A 342 13.75 -2.09 -12.49
N PRO A 343 13.68 -2.54 -13.76
CA PRO A 343 14.88 -2.61 -14.61
C PRO A 343 15.68 -1.31 -14.67
N TYR A 344 15.02 -0.14 -14.56
CA TYR A 344 15.70 1.15 -14.50
C TYR A 344 16.72 1.29 -13.35
N HIS A 345 16.58 0.51 -12.27
CA HIS A 345 17.52 0.50 -11.15
C HIS A 345 18.96 0.22 -11.60
N PHE A 346 19.16 -0.67 -12.58
CA PHE A 346 20.48 -1.09 -13.08
C PHE A 346 20.65 -1.01 -14.61
N ASN A 347 19.70 -0.39 -15.32
CA ASN A 347 19.75 -0.15 -16.76
C ASN A 347 19.16 1.22 -17.08
N GLU A 348 19.95 2.16 -17.59
CA GLU A 348 19.52 3.54 -17.91
C GLU A 348 18.32 3.59 -18.88
N ASN A 349 18.18 2.57 -19.73
CA ASN A 349 17.10 2.42 -20.71
C ASN A 349 16.04 1.40 -20.28
N GLY A 350 16.16 0.90 -19.04
CA GLY A 350 15.25 -0.06 -18.45
C GLY A 350 13.91 0.56 -18.07
N ARG A 351 12.87 -0.27 -17.99
CA ARG A 351 11.56 0.17 -17.50
C ARG A 351 11.62 0.67 -16.06
N ARG A 352 10.96 1.78 -15.80
CA ARG A 352 10.61 2.25 -14.45
C ARG A 352 9.43 1.47 -13.89
N LEU A 353 9.19 1.61 -12.60
CA LEU A 353 8.14 0.85 -11.90
C LEU A 353 6.75 1.03 -12.53
N ASN A 354 6.40 2.25 -12.93
CA ASN A 354 5.11 2.58 -13.58
C ASN A 354 5.03 2.11 -15.05
N GLU A 355 6.15 1.72 -15.66
CA GLU A 355 6.24 1.22 -17.03
C GLU A 355 6.23 -0.32 -17.10
N ILE A 356 6.35 -1.00 -15.95
CA ILE A 356 6.18 -2.45 -15.88
C ILE A 356 4.70 -2.76 -16.12
N PRO A 357 4.37 -3.67 -17.06
CA PRO A 357 2.98 -4.04 -17.32
C PRO A 357 2.48 -4.93 -16.18
N TRP A 358 1.98 -4.34 -15.10
CA TRP A 358 1.36 -5.04 -13.97
C TRP A 358 0.00 -5.64 -14.33
N GLU A 359 -0.69 -4.99 -15.28
CA GLU A 359 -2.00 -5.35 -15.79
C GLU A 359 -1.95 -5.24 -17.32
N GLU A 360 -2.49 -6.23 -18.03
CA GLU A 360 -2.74 -6.15 -19.46
C GLU A 360 -4.03 -5.37 -19.73
N LYS A 361 -4.36 -5.18 -21.01
CA LYS A 361 -5.65 -4.62 -21.42
C LYS A 361 -6.80 -5.39 -20.75
N ASN A 362 -7.76 -4.65 -20.20
CA ASN A 362 -8.92 -5.16 -19.44
C ASN A 362 -8.59 -5.79 -18.08
N GLY A 363 -7.47 -5.43 -17.45
CA GLY A 363 -7.17 -5.81 -16.07
C GLY A 363 -6.72 -7.26 -15.89
N LYS A 364 -6.32 -7.95 -16.97
CA LYS A 364 -5.73 -9.29 -16.86
C LYS A 364 -4.36 -9.21 -16.22
N ILE A 365 -4.07 -10.11 -15.29
CA ILE A 365 -2.72 -10.22 -14.73
C ILE A 365 -1.85 -11.03 -15.71
N PRO A 366 -0.75 -10.44 -16.20
CA PRO A 366 0.15 -11.14 -17.11
C PRO A 366 0.70 -12.42 -16.48
N GLN A 367 0.83 -13.47 -17.30
CA GLN A 367 1.39 -14.76 -16.87
C GLN A 367 2.89 -14.84 -17.12
N GLY A 368 3.61 -15.62 -16.31
CA GLY A 368 5.04 -15.85 -16.47
C GLY A 368 5.67 -16.50 -15.24
N ALA A 369 6.79 -17.20 -15.42
CA ALA A 369 7.51 -17.82 -14.32
C ALA A 369 8.32 -16.75 -13.54
N VAL A 370 8.28 -16.83 -12.23
CA VAL A 370 9.17 -16.10 -11.31
C VAL A 370 10.02 -17.14 -10.59
N VAL A 371 11.34 -16.94 -10.59
CA VAL A 371 12.29 -17.86 -9.93
C VAL A 371 12.75 -17.26 -8.62
N LEU A 372 12.45 -17.92 -7.50
CA LEU A 372 12.88 -17.51 -6.17
C LEU A 372 14.07 -18.37 -5.72
N LEU A 373 15.17 -17.73 -5.33
CA LEU A 373 16.33 -18.35 -4.73
C LEU A 373 16.18 -18.29 -3.21
N ARG A 374 15.93 -19.44 -2.60
CA ARG A 374 15.99 -19.61 -1.15
C ARG A 374 17.40 -19.95 -0.74
N THR A 375 18.02 -19.10 0.06
CA THR A 375 19.37 -19.33 0.61
C THR A 375 19.33 -19.65 2.10
N GLY A 376 18.20 -19.39 2.77
CA GLY A 376 18.07 -19.42 4.22
C GLY A 376 18.63 -18.17 4.89
N TRP A 377 18.94 -17.12 4.13
CA TRP A 377 19.51 -15.89 4.69
C TRP A 377 18.52 -15.10 5.54
N GLU A 378 17.23 -15.22 5.22
CA GLU A 378 16.10 -14.69 5.98
C GLU A 378 16.13 -15.02 7.47
N SER A 379 16.77 -16.14 7.88
CA SER A 379 16.89 -16.51 9.30
C SER A 379 17.73 -15.53 10.12
N ARG A 380 18.41 -14.57 9.48
CA ARG A 380 19.20 -13.50 10.11
C ARG A 380 18.41 -12.21 10.31
N TRP A 381 17.16 -12.15 9.85
CA TRP A 381 16.31 -10.96 10.01
C TRP A 381 16.16 -10.60 11.49
N GLY A 382 16.08 -9.29 11.80
CA GLY A 382 16.12 -8.76 13.17
C GLY A 382 17.55 -8.51 13.69
N ASN A 383 18.59 -8.95 12.97
CA ASN A 383 19.96 -8.54 13.21
C ASN A 383 20.54 -7.93 11.93
N GLU A 384 20.49 -6.61 11.83
CA GLU A 384 20.91 -5.87 10.63
C GLU A 384 22.34 -6.23 10.19
N LYS A 385 23.31 -6.27 11.12
CA LYS A 385 24.72 -6.57 10.78
C LYS A 385 24.87 -7.98 10.20
N LEU A 386 24.25 -8.98 10.84
CA LEU A 386 24.28 -10.36 10.35
C LEU A 386 23.54 -10.47 9.01
N PHE A 387 22.39 -9.80 8.87
CA PHE A 387 21.61 -9.82 7.63
C PHE A 387 22.36 -9.18 6.47
N ARG A 388 23.11 -8.10 6.71
CA ARG A 388 23.99 -7.48 5.70
C ARG A 388 25.23 -8.33 5.37
N GLY A 389 25.48 -9.41 6.10
CA GLY A 389 26.65 -10.26 5.90
C GLY A 389 27.96 -9.55 6.25
N GLU A 390 27.95 -8.72 7.30
CA GLU A 390 29.18 -8.11 7.83
C GLU A 390 30.07 -9.16 8.50
N LYS A 391 31.39 -9.04 8.34
CA LYS A 391 32.36 -10.00 8.91
C LYS A 391 32.56 -9.77 10.41
N GLU A 392 32.66 -10.85 11.18
CA GLU A 392 32.99 -10.79 12.61
C GLU A 392 34.34 -10.11 12.84
N GLY A 393 34.33 -9.07 13.69
CA GLY A 393 35.45 -8.14 13.94
C GLY A 393 35.01 -6.67 14.06
N ASP A 394 33.90 -6.31 13.41
CA ASP A 394 33.24 -4.98 13.49
C ASP A 394 31.92 -5.02 14.31
N ALA A 395 31.63 -6.16 14.93
CA ALA A 395 30.42 -6.41 15.72
C ALA A 395 30.74 -6.37 17.22
N THR A 396 30.41 -5.28 17.90
CA THR A 396 29.87 -5.44 19.25
C THR A 396 28.56 -6.22 19.10
N VAL A 397 28.60 -7.48 19.54
CA VAL A 397 27.43 -8.30 19.73
C VAL A 397 26.58 -7.61 20.79
N VAL A 398 25.49 -6.97 20.39
CA VAL A 398 24.39 -6.69 21.30
C VAL A 398 23.60 -7.98 21.35
N PRO A 399 23.45 -8.64 22.51
CA PRO A 399 22.57 -9.80 22.63
C PRO A 399 21.17 -9.41 22.18
N ALA A 400 20.43 -10.35 21.59
CA ALA A 400 18.98 -10.21 21.47
C ALA A 400 18.45 -9.84 22.86
N ALA A 401 17.91 -8.63 23.01
CA ALA A 401 17.43 -8.18 24.30
C ALA A 401 16.18 -9.00 24.65
N ASP A 402 16.34 -9.90 25.61
CA ASP A 402 15.28 -10.36 26.49
C ASP A 402 14.57 -9.13 27.08
N SER A 403 13.39 -8.79 26.56
CA SER A 403 12.24 -8.15 27.24
C SER A 403 11.38 -7.35 26.25
N ILE A 404 10.36 -7.99 25.67
CA ILE A 404 9.14 -7.28 25.21
C ILE A 404 8.10 -7.44 26.31
N GLU A 405 8.43 -7.01 27.53
CA GLU A 405 7.44 -6.78 28.58
C GLU A 405 7.83 -5.44 29.24
N ASN A 406 6.97 -4.44 29.05
CA ASN A 406 6.89 -3.21 29.84
C ASN A 406 7.83 -2.02 29.56
N ASN A 407 8.45 -1.90 28.38
CA ASN A 407 8.94 -0.57 27.98
C ASN A 407 7.82 0.20 27.28
N GLU A 408 7.33 1.25 27.95
CA GLU A 408 6.73 2.39 27.27
C GLU A 408 7.71 2.81 26.17
N LEU A 409 7.42 2.44 24.92
CA LEU A 409 8.22 2.84 23.78
C LEU A 409 8.16 4.37 23.72
N GLU A 410 9.30 5.01 23.97
CA GLU A 410 9.44 6.45 23.78
C GLU A 410 8.90 6.84 22.39
N PRO A 411 8.19 7.98 22.27
CA PRO A 411 7.74 8.48 20.99
C PRO A 411 8.92 8.53 20.02
N ILE A 412 8.73 7.87 18.89
CA ILE A 412 9.70 7.71 17.82
C ILE A 412 10.39 9.06 17.53
N GLY A 413 11.71 9.10 17.75
CA GLY A 413 12.51 10.32 17.86
C GLY A 413 12.42 11.28 16.67
N THR A 414 12.31 12.57 16.99
CA THR A 414 12.23 13.69 16.05
C THR A 414 13.61 14.08 15.51
N GLY A 415 14.08 13.40 14.47
CA GLY A 415 15.31 13.76 13.75
C GLY A 415 15.08 14.79 12.65
N LYS A 416 15.76 15.95 12.69
CA LYS A 416 15.83 16.95 11.60
C LYS A 416 16.95 16.62 10.57
N SER A 417 16.98 15.41 10.01
CA SER A 417 17.96 15.09 8.95
C SER A 417 17.36 15.27 7.56
N THR A 418 18.03 16.04 6.69
CA THR A 418 17.74 16.16 5.25
C THR A 418 18.57 15.19 4.40
N GLN A 419 19.35 14.29 5.00
CA GLN A 419 20.13 13.26 4.32
C GLN A 419 19.87 11.88 4.95
N PHE A 420 19.14 11.04 4.21
CA PHE A 420 18.80 9.66 4.57
C PHE A 420 19.72 8.62 3.88
N TYR A 421 20.64 9.13 3.06
CA TYR A 421 21.71 8.39 2.43
C TYR A 421 23.05 9.06 2.76
N ASP A 422 23.98 8.27 3.29
CA ASP A 422 25.35 8.65 3.60
C ASP A 422 26.29 7.92 2.63
N PRO A 423 26.83 8.60 1.61
CA PRO A 423 27.68 7.99 0.60
C PRO A 423 29.03 7.55 1.17
N ASP A 424 29.53 8.19 2.23
CA ASP A 424 30.80 7.83 2.86
C ASP A 424 30.64 6.53 3.66
N VAL A 425 29.52 6.40 4.38
CA VAL A 425 29.14 5.13 5.00
C VAL A 425 28.97 4.06 3.93
N ALA A 426 28.20 4.30 2.86
CA ALA A 426 28.04 3.32 1.78
C ALA A 426 29.38 2.85 1.19
N ALA A 427 30.29 3.79 0.90
CA ALA A 427 31.63 3.50 0.37
C ALA A 427 32.47 2.67 1.34
N SER A 428 32.31 2.87 2.65
CA SER A 428 33.06 2.14 3.68
C SER A 428 32.76 0.63 3.74
N PHE A 429 31.63 0.18 3.18
CA PHE A 429 31.23 -1.23 3.12
C PHE A 429 31.65 -1.94 1.83
N ALA A 430 32.25 -1.23 0.87
CA ALA A 430 32.71 -1.82 -0.39
C ALA A 430 33.65 -3.00 -0.14
N GLY A 431 33.25 -4.19 -0.61
CA GLY A 431 34.02 -5.44 -0.50
C GLY A 431 34.07 -6.05 0.90
N LYS A 432 33.27 -5.53 1.85
CA LYS A 432 33.14 -6.07 3.22
C LYS A 432 31.93 -6.99 3.40
N LEU A 433 30.91 -6.83 2.57
CA LEU A 433 29.69 -7.65 2.61
C LEU A 433 29.95 -9.07 2.12
N SER A 434 29.27 -10.05 2.71
CA SER A 434 29.36 -11.46 2.35
C SER A 434 28.02 -12.18 2.52
N PHE A 435 27.35 -12.43 1.40
CA PHE A 435 26.06 -13.12 1.34
C PHE A 435 25.87 -13.83 -0.01
N PRO A 436 25.05 -14.88 -0.09
CA PRO A 436 24.77 -15.61 -1.33
C PRO A 436 23.92 -14.78 -2.30
N GLY A 437 23.93 -15.17 -3.57
CA GLY A 437 23.14 -14.55 -4.63
C GLY A 437 23.26 -15.31 -5.94
N PHE A 438 22.67 -14.78 -7.00
CA PHE A 438 22.72 -15.36 -8.33
C PHE A 438 24.10 -15.14 -8.97
N GLY A 439 24.76 -16.22 -9.37
CA GLY A 439 25.94 -16.12 -10.22
C GLY A 439 25.57 -15.64 -11.63
N VAL A 440 26.46 -14.88 -12.28
CA VAL A 440 26.21 -14.31 -13.63
C VAL A 440 25.82 -15.35 -14.68
N THR A 441 26.37 -16.57 -14.60
CA THR A 441 26.02 -17.67 -15.53
C THR A 441 24.59 -18.17 -15.33
N ALA A 442 24.15 -18.30 -14.07
CA ALA A 442 22.77 -18.62 -13.75
C ALA A 442 21.81 -17.49 -14.16
N ALA A 443 22.21 -16.23 -13.94
CA ALA A 443 21.43 -15.07 -14.37
C ALA A 443 21.23 -15.04 -15.89
N LYS A 444 22.29 -15.25 -16.67
CA LYS A 444 22.22 -15.35 -18.14
C LYS A 444 21.31 -16.49 -18.60
N PHE A 445 21.47 -17.67 -18.02
CA PHE A 445 20.62 -18.82 -18.36
C PHE A 445 19.13 -18.53 -18.10
N LEU A 446 18.79 -17.97 -16.93
CA LEU A 446 17.41 -17.63 -16.58
C LEU A 446 16.83 -16.52 -17.48
N ALA A 447 17.65 -15.51 -17.80
CA ALA A 447 17.23 -14.37 -18.59
C ALA A 447 17.10 -14.69 -20.09
N GLU A 448 18.06 -15.41 -20.65
CA GLU A 448 18.21 -15.61 -22.09
C GLU A 448 17.59 -16.93 -22.58
N GLU A 449 17.71 -18.01 -21.81
CA GLU A 449 17.24 -19.33 -22.22
C GLU A 449 15.92 -19.76 -21.57
N ARG A 450 15.52 -19.14 -20.45
CA ARG A 450 14.25 -19.43 -19.77
C ARG A 450 13.25 -18.29 -19.86
N SER A 451 13.70 -17.08 -20.21
CA SER A 451 12.88 -15.89 -20.36
C SER A 451 11.92 -15.69 -19.18
N VAL A 452 12.45 -15.84 -17.96
CA VAL A 452 11.65 -15.66 -16.74
C VAL A 452 11.15 -14.22 -16.66
N ARG A 453 9.98 -14.03 -16.04
CA ARG A 453 9.37 -12.71 -15.90
C ARG A 453 10.04 -11.90 -14.80
N GLY A 454 10.48 -12.58 -13.75
CA GLY A 454 11.14 -12.00 -12.60
C GLY A 454 11.98 -13.02 -11.86
N VAL A 455 12.85 -12.52 -11.01
CA VAL A 455 13.61 -13.33 -10.05
C VAL A 455 13.44 -12.77 -8.64
N GLY A 456 13.75 -13.56 -7.62
CA GLY A 456 13.79 -13.07 -6.27
C GLY A 456 14.75 -13.83 -5.37
N VAL A 457 15.16 -13.23 -4.26
CA VAL A 457 16.06 -13.81 -3.26
C VAL A 457 15.66 -13.38 -1.85
N ASP A 458 15.97 -14.20 -0.85
CA ASP A 458 15.77 -13.92 0.59
C ASP A 458 16.93 -13.13 1.23
N VAL A 459 17.73 -12.44 0.41
CA VAL A 459 18.95 -11.71 0.79
C VAL A 459 18.79 -10.24 0.43
N ILE A 460 19.61 -9.35 1.02
CA ILE A 460 19.65 -7.92 0.73
C ILE A 460 20.09 -7.56 -0.70
N SER A 461 20.51 -8.53 -1.50
CA SER A 461 20.83 -8.30 -2.91
C SER A 461 20.66 -9.56 -3.76
N ILE A 462 20.22 -9.42 -5.03
CA ILE A 462 20.24 -10.49 -6.04
C ILE A 462 21.67 -10.96 -6.33
N ASP A 463 22.64 -10.04 -6.30
CA ASP A 463 24.04 -10.37 -6.52
C ASP A 463 24.68 -10.92 -5.24
N PRO A 464 25.65 -11.84 -5.35
CA PRO A 464 26.41 -12.28 -4.18
C PRO A 464 27.32 -11.15 -3.66
N GLY A 465 27.34 -10.97 -2.34
CA GLY A 465 28.20 -9.99 -1.66
C GLY A 465 29.68 -10.39 -1.76
N ASN A 466 30.40 -9.83 -2.74
CA ASN A 466 31.76 -10.22 -3.10
C ASN A 466 32.67 -9.00 -3.33
N LYS A 467 34.00 -9.18 -3.23
CA LYS A 467 35.00 -8.08 -3.37
C LYS A 467 35.10 -7.45 -4.77
N ASN A 468 34.79 -8.18 -5.84
CA ASN A 468 35.26 -7.84 -7.20
C ASN A 468 34.18 -7.71 -8.28
N ASN A 469 32.89 -7.81 -7.95
CA ASN A 469 31.84 -7.77 -8.98
C ASN A 469 30.52 -7.32 -8.36
N PHE A 470 30.24 -6.02 -8.41
CA PHE A 470 29.20 -5.48 -7.54
C PHE A 470 27.77 -5.78 -8.01
N SER A 471 27.52 -6.02 -9.30
CA SER A 471 26.13 -6.18 -9.78
C SER A 471 25.93 -6.95 -11.11
N PRO A 472 26.71 -7.99 -11.47
CA PRO A 472 26.58 -8.64 -12.78
C PRO A 472 25.21 -9.31 -13.01
N ALA A 473 24.56 -9.87 -11.98
CA ALA A 473 23.25 -10.48 -12.10
C ALA A 473 22.17 -9.41 -12.28
N HIS A 474 22.20 -8.33 -11.49
CA HIS A 474 21.32 -7.17 -11.68
C HIS A 474 21.39 -6.62 -13.10
N VAL A 475 22.58 -6.30 -13.60
CA VAL A 475 22.76 -5.76 -14.95
C VAL A 475 22.23 -6.75 -15.99
N THR A 476 22.48 -8.06 -15.81
CA THR A 476 21.98 -9.10 -16.71
C THR A 476 20.45 -9.12 -16.76
N PHE A 477 19.77 -9.17 -15.61
CA PHE A 477 18.31 -9.19 -15.55
C PHE A 477 17.68 -7.87 -16.04
N ALA A 478 18.22 -6.73 -15.59
CA ALA A 478 17.75 -5.40 -15.98
C ALA A 478 17.90 -5.14 -17.49
N SER A 479 18.96 -5.64 -18.14
CA SER A 479 19.15 -5.54 -19.60
C SER A 479 18.07 -6.27 -20.40
N ARG A 480 17.38 -7.23 -19.78
CA ARG A 480 16.28 -8.01 -20.37
C ARG A 480 14.90 -7.58 -19.85
N ASN A 481 14.81 -6.46 -19.14
CA ASN A 481 13.59 -5.96 -18.49
C ASN A 481 12.94 -6.98 -17.52
N ILE A 482 13.76 -7.78 -16.86
CA ILE A 482 13.33 -8.71 -15.81
C ILE A 482 13.41 -7.96 -14.49
N TYR A 483 12.30 -7.93 -13.73
CA TYR A 483 12.29 -7.32 -12.39
C TYR A 483 12.89 -8.28 -11.36
N MET A 484 13.36 -7.70 -10.26
CA MET A 484 14.07 -8.43 -9.21
C MET A 484 13.41 -8.17 -7.87
N LEU A 485 13.20 -9.22 -7.07
CA LEU A 485 12.69 -9.11 -5.70
C LEU A 485 13.82 -9.38 -4.72
N GLU A 486 14.04 -8.48 -3.78
CA GLU A 486 15.05 -8.65 -2.75
C GLU A 486 14.41 -8.77 -1.38
N MET A 487 15.13 -9.42 -0.46
CA MET A 487 14.69 -9.64 0.92
C MET A 487 13.31 -10.29 0.98
N VAL A 488 13.04 -11.30 0.15
CA VAL A 488 11.77 -12.04 0.17
C VAL A 488 11.73 -12.94 1.40
N ALA A 489 10.70 -12.78 2.22
CA ALA A 489 10.54 -13.50 3.48
C ALA A 489 9.80 -14.84 3.30
N SER A 490 9.89 -15.69 4.31
CA SER A 490 9.21 -16.98 4.44
C SER A 490 9.37 -17.92 3.25
N LEU A 491 10.48 -17.84 2.50
CA LEU A 491 10.71 -18.75 1.37
C LEU A 491 10.79 -20.21 1.80
N TYR A 492 11.16 -20.47 3.06
CA TYR A 492 11.15 -21.82 3.63
C TYR A 492 9.78 -22.50 3.70
N THR A 493 8.70 -21.74 3.58
CA THR A 493 7.32 -22.25 3.65
C THR A 493 6.78 -22.71 2.30
N LEU A 494 7.47 -22.40 1.20
CA LEU A 494 7.00 -22.64 -0.15
C LEU A 494 7.44 -24.03 -0.67
N PRO A 495 6.58 -24.73 -1.45
CA PRO A 495 7.01 -25.88 -2.20
C PRO A 495 7.93 -25.44 -3.37
N PRO A 496 8.75 -26.34 -3.95
CA PRO A 496 9.65 -25.97 -5.06
C PRO A 496 8.94 -25.44 -6.33
N ARG A 497 7.65 -25.75 -6.52
CA ARG A 497 6.81 -25.30 -7.64
C ARG A 497 5.33 -25.47 -7.31
N GLY A 498 4.44 -24.90 -8.12
CA GLY A 498 2.99 -25.14 -8.06
C GLY A 498 2.17 -24.12 -7.25
N PHE A 499 2.79 -22.99 -6.89
CA PHE A 499 2.13 -21.86 -6.22
C PHE A 499 2.07 -20.64 -7.15
N ASN A 500 1.15 -19.72 -6.84
CA ASN A 500 1.05 -18.43 -7.54
C ASN A 500 1.62 -17.32 -6.67
N LEU A 501 2.25 -16.32 -7.28
CA LEU A 501 2.71 -15.11 -6.60
C LEU A 501 1.86 -13.91 -6.99
N TRP A 502 1.48 -13.14 -5.98
CA TRP A 502 0.90 -11.81 -6.13
C TRP A 502 1.95 -10.79 -5.71
N LEU A 503 2.43 -10.02 -6.68
CA LEU A 503 3.40 -8.96 -6.46
C LEU A 503 2.67 -7.64 -6.43
N VAL A 504 2.63 -7.01 -5.26
CA VAL A 504 1.87 -5.79 -5.03
C VAL A 504 2.84 -4.70 -4.58
N PRO A 505 3.60 -4.12 -5.53
CA PRO A 505 4.52 -3.03 -5.22
C PRO A 505 3.77 -1.78 -4.81
N PHE A 506 4.37 -1.00 -3.92
CA PHE A 506 3.94 0.35 -3.65
C PHE A 506 4.05 1.17 -4.94
N LYS A 507 2.94 1.82 -5.36
CA LYS A 507 2.80 2.33 -6.73
C LYS A 507 3.47 3.69 -6.91
N ILE A 508 4.80 3.71 -6.92
CA ILE A 508 5.60 4.93 -7.07
C ILE A 508 5.71 5.34 -8.54
N ASP A 509 5.35 6.59 -8.85
CA ASP A 509 5.46 7.16 -10.19
C ASP A 509 6.92 7.36 -10.57
N ARG A 510 7.30 6.84 -11.75
CA ARG A 510 8.68 6.85 -12.25
C ARG A 510 9.70 6.27 -11.25
N GLY A 511 9.25 5.39 -10.36
CA GLY A 511 10.07 4.71 -9.36
C GLY A 511 11.19 3.88 -9.99
N THR A 512 12.33 3.87 -9.32
CA THR A 512 13.50 3.02 -9.60
C THR A 512 13.32 1.63 -8.98
N GLY A 513 12.56 1.56 -7.89
CA GLY A 513 12.04 0.34 -7.28
C GLY A 513 10.80 0.67 -6.45
N ALA A 514 10.39 -0.27 -5.59
CA ALA A 514 9.42 0.00 -4.53
C ALA A 514 9.42 -1.09 -3.46
N PRO A 515 9.20 -0.74 -2.18
CA PRO A 515 8.75 -1.70 -1.18
C PRO A 515 7.52 -2.47 -1.68
N THR A 516 7.53 -3.78 -1.50
CA THR A 516 6.59 -4.68 -2.18
C THR A 516 6.04 -5.72 -1.23
N ARG A 517 4.70 -5.81 -1.16
CA ARG A 517 4.05 -6.98 -0.56
C ARG A 517 4.07 -8.12 -1.57
N VAL A 518 4.69 -9.22 -1.19
CA VAL A 518 4.77 -10.45 -1.99
C VAL A 518 3.89 -11.49 -1.30
N ILE A 519 2.81 -11.94 -1.94
CA ILE A 519 1.90 -12.92 -1.35
C ILE A 519 1.92 -14.18 -2.20
N ALA A 520 2.29 -15.31 -1.59
CA ALA A 520 2.13 -16.61 -2.21
C ALA A 520 0.74 -17.17 -1.94
N ARG A 521 0.09 -17.67 -2.99
CA ARG A 521 -1.12 -18.49 -2.90
C ARG A 521 -0.73 -19.93 -3.17
N LEU A 522 -0.85 -20.77 -2.14
CA LEU A 522 -0.71 -22.22 -2.29
C LEU A 522 -2.05 -22.78 -2.76
N ASN A 523 -2.00 -23.62 -3.78
CA ASN A 523 -3.13 -24.47 -4.12
C ASN A 523 -3.02 -25.70 -3.23
N GLU A 524 -3.99 -25.94 -2.34
CA GLU A 524 -4.09 -27.26 -1.71
C GLU A 524 -4.34 -28.29 -2.83
N GLU A 525 -3.56 -29.37 -2.82
CA GLU A 525 -3.55 -30.37 -3.88
C GLU A 525 -4.97 -30.91 -4.16
N ARG A 526 -5.30 -31.02 -5.45
CA ARG A 526 -6.44 -31.79 -5.94
C ARG A 526 -6.03 -33.23 -6.20
#